data_AF-A0A3S5ES80-F1
#
_entry.id   AF-A0A3S5ES80-F1
#
_cell.length_a   1.000
_cell.length_b   1.000
_cell.length_c   1.000
_cell.angle_alpha   90.00
_cell.angle_beta   90.00
_cell.angle_gamma   90.00
#
_symmetry.space_group_name_H-M   'P 1'
#
loop_
_entity.id
_entity.type
_entity.pdbx_description
1 polymer ?
#
loop_
_entity_poly.entity_id
_entity_poly.type
_entity_poly.pdbx_seq_one_letter_code
_entity_poly.pdbx_strand_id
1 'polypeptide(L)'
;MKDYANQKGIKIIGDMPIYVSADSVEVWTKPELFQLDAERNPLFVAGVPADQFSATGQLWGNPLYDWNEHKNKAMLGGFIV
;
A
#
# COMPACT_ATOMS: atom_id res chain seq x y z
N MET A 1 -10.98 -20.53 -13.43
CA MET A 1 -12.06 -19.70 -12.85
C MET A 1 -12.27 -18.41 -13.63
N LYS A 2 -11.28 -17.49 -13.70
CA LYS A 2 -11.37 -16.26 -14.51
C LYS A 2 -11.73 -16.53 -15.98
N ASP A 3 -11.01 -17.43 -16.65
CA ASP A 3 -11.25 -17.70 -18.08
C ASP A 3 -12.64 -18.26 -18.35
N TYR A 4 -13.14 -19.12 -17.45
CA TYR A 4 -14.50 -19.65 -17.53
C TYR A 4 -15.56 -18.55 -17.39
N ALA A 5 -15.40 -17.66 -16.40
CA ALA A 5 -16.29 -16.52 -16.22
C ALA A 5 -16.29 -15.60 -17.45
N ASN A 6 -15.10 -15.29 -17.99
CA ASN A 6 -14.95 -14.45 -19.17
C ASN A 6 -15.59 -15.07 -20.42
N GLN A 7 -15.45 -16.39 -20.63
CA GLN A 7 -16.12 -17.11 -21.72
C GLN A 7 -17.65 -17.05 -21.64
N LYS A 8 -18.21 -16.81 -20.44
CA LYS A 8 -19.64 -16.61 -20.20
C LYS A 8 -20.05 -15.12 -20.23
N GLY A 9 -19.15 -14.22 -20.63
CA GLY A 9 -19.41 -12.78 -20.66
C GLY A 9 -19.42 -12.09 -19.29
N ILE A 10 -19.01 -12.79 -18.23
CA ILE A 10 -18.93 -12.25 -16.87
C ILE A 10 -17.57 -11.56 -16.69
N LYS A 11 -17.59 -10.31 -16.21
CA LYS A 11 -16.38 -9.55 -15.88
C LYS A 11 -16.09 -9.63 -14.38
N ILE A 12 -14.81 -9.66 -14.02
CA ILE A 12 -14.34 -9.67 -12.63
C ILE A 12 -13.75 -8.31 -12.33
N ILE A 13 -14.19 -7.70 -11.23
CA ILE A 13 -13.64 -6.47 -10.68
C ILE A 13 -12.85 -6.86 -9.44
N GLY A 14 -11.55 -6.52 -9.43
CA GLY A 14 -10.69 -6.71 -8.27
C GLY A 14 -10.79 -5.54 -7.30
N ASP A 15 -10.25 -5.76 -6.10
CA ASP A 15 -10.06 -4.73 -5.08
C ASP A 15 -8.60 -4.81 -4.61
N MET A 16 -7.96 -3.65 -4.46
CA MET A 16 -6.56 -3.55 -4.05
C MET A 16 -6.47 -2.51 -2.94
N PRO A 17 -6.01 -2.89 -1.74
CA PRO A 17 -5.81 -1.93 -0.67
C PRO A 17 -4.67 -0.96 -1.05
N ILE A 18 -4.83 0.30 -0.67
CA ILE A 18 -3.77 1.30 -0.87
C ILE A 18 -2.51 0.97 -0.07
N TYR A 19 -2.65 0.45 1.16
CA TYR A 19 -1.52 0.09 2.02
C TYR A 19 -1.39 -1.43 2.20
N VAL A 20 -0.14 -1.88 2.35
CA VAL A 20 0.19 -3.26 2.76
C VAL A 20 0.30 -3.39 4.27
N SER A 21 0.24 -4.60 4.81
CA SER A 21 0.50 -4.87 6.24
C SER A 21 1.97 -4.59 6.59
N ALA A 22 2.26 -4.21 7.84
CA ALA A 22 3.64 -4.14 8.34
C ALA A 22 4.34 -5.51 8.30
N ASP A 23 3.58 -6.58 8.54
CA ASP A 23 4.04 -7.98 8.46
C ASP A 23 3.77 -8.56 7.06
N SER A 24 4.26 -7.87 6.02
CA SER A 24 4.17 -8.33 4.64
C SER A 24 5.55 -8.55 4.01
N VAL A 25 5.59 -9.40 2.99
CA VAL A 25 6.83 -9.68 2.25
C VAL A 25 7.38 -8.43 1.57
N GLU A 26 6.51 -7.51 1.14
CA GLU A 26 6.90 -6.23 0.55
C GLU A 26 7.67 -5.36 1.54
N VAL A 27 7.18 -5.23 2.77
CA VAL A 27 7.85 -4.46 3.83
C VAL A 27 9.17 -5.12 4.22
N TRP A 28 9.21 -6.45 4.27
CA TRP A 28 10.43 -7.18 4.61
C TRP A 28 11.51 -7.12 3.52
N THR A 29 11.13 -7.24 2.25
CA THR A 29 12.07 -7.31 1.11
C THR A 29 12.43 -5.96 0.50
N LYS A 30 11.56 -4.96 0.66
CA LYS A 30 11.74 -3.61 0.11
C LYS A 30 11.51 -2.54 1.19
N PRO A 31 12.20 -2.61 2.34
CA PRO A 31 11.98 -1.69 3.46
C PRO A 31 12.22 -0.22 3.07
N GLU A 32 13.08 0.05 2.09
CA GLU A 32 13.38 1.40 1.59
C GLU A 32 12.18 2.10 0.93
N LEU A 33 11.14 1.35 0.55
CA LEU A 33 9.90 1.91 0.00
C LEU A 33 8.95 2.43 1.09
N PHE A 34 9.29 2.26 2.37
CA PHE A 34 8.45 2.59 3.51
C PHE A 34 9.19 3.48 4.51
N GLN A 35 8.44 4.25 5.28
CA GLN A 35 8.98 5.11 6.34
C GLN A 35 9.25 4.29 7.61
N LEU A 36 10.41 3.64 7.68
CA LEU A 36 10.82 2.75 8.77
C LEU A 36 12.05 3.27 9.53
N ASP A 37 12.20 2.85 10.79
CA ASP A 37 13.42 3.04 11.57
C ASP A 37 14.52 2.01 11.20
N ALA A 38 15.66 2.06 11.89
CA ALA A 38 16.80 1.19 11.63
C ALA A 38 16.50 -0.30 11.94
N GLU A 39 15.60 -0.55 12.89
CA GLU A 39 15.11 -1.86 13.30
C GLU A 39 13.94 -2.35 12.43
N ARG A 40 13.52 -1.57 11.43
CA ARG A 40 12.41 -1.80 10.50
C ARG A 40 11.01 -1.69 11.13
N ASN A 41 10.86 -0.98 12.24
CA ASN A 41 9.53 -0.60 12.74
C ASN A 41 9.01 0.63 11.99
N PRO A 42 7.69 0.76 11.77
CA PRO A 42 7.10 1.94 11.14
C PRO A 42 7.33 3.22 11.97
N LEU A 43 7.91 4.26 11.35
CA LEU A 43 8.02 5.61 11.95
C LEU A 43 6.65 6.29 12.01
N PHE A 44 5.85 6.07 10.96
CA PHE A 44 4.49 6.58 10.84
C PHE A 44 3.58 5.47 10.33
N VAL A 45 2.33 5.49 10.78
CA VAL A 45 1.31 4.52 10.37
C VAL A 45 0.08 5.20 9.80
N ALA A 46 -0.62 4.47 8.92
CA ALA A 46 -1.83 4.92 8.27
C ALA A 46 -3.01 5.03 9.24
N GLY A 47 -3.91 5.94 8.89
CA GLY A 47 -5.15 6.19 9.59
C GLY A 47 -5.92 7.31 8.91
N VAL A 48 -7.06 7.67 9.48
CA VAL A 48 -7.84 8.83 9.07
C VAL A 48 -8.14 9.73 10.28
N PRO A 49 -8.17 11.06 10.11
CA PRO A 49 -8.44 11.99 11.20
C PRO A 49 -9.88 11.85 11.71
N ALA A 50 -10.16 12.48 12.85
CA ALA A 50 -11.52 12.61 13.34
C ALA A 50 -12.42 13.35 12.33
N ASP A 51 -13.68 12.93 12.28
CA ASP A 51 -14.71 13.52 11.43
C ASP A 51 -16.08 13.48 12.12
N GLN A 52 -17.14 13.85 11.40
CA GLN A 52 -18.51 13.86 11.93
C GLN A 52 -19.05 12.47 12.31
N PHE A 53 -18.41 11.38 11.85
CA PHE A 53 -18.79 10.00 12.10
C PHE A 53 -17.92 9.33 13.16
N SER A 54 -16.68 9.79 13.35
CA SER A 54 -15.76 9.33 14.38
C SER A 54 -15.01 10.49 15.04
N ALA A 55 -15.30 10.73 16.32
CA ALA A 55 -14.66 11.77 17.12
C ALA A 55 -13.14 11.55 17.34
N THR A 56 -12.65 10.32 17.16
CA THR A 56 -11.24 9.96 17.37
C THR A 56 -10.52 9.57 16.08
N GLY A 57 -11.22 9.55 14.93
CA GLY A 57 -10.68 9.04 13.68
C GLY A 57 -10.49 7.52 13.70
N GLN A 58 -9.54 7.03 12.91
CA GLN A 58 -9.18 5.60 12.86
C GLN A 58 -7.67 5.44 12.74
N LEU A 59 -7.12 4.48 13.48
CA LEU A 59 -5.72 4.07 13.39
C LEU A 59 -5.67 2.69 12.74
N TRP A 60 -5.13 2.60 11.52
CA TRP A 60 -5.11 1.34 10.76
C TRP A 60 -3.83 0.54 10.98
N GLY A 61 -2.70 1.20 11.25
CA GLY A 61 -1.44 0.54 11.64
C GLY A 61 -0.53 0.12 10.48
N ASN A 62 -0.95 0.31 9.22
CA ASN A 62 -0.10 0.04 8.06
C ASN A 62 1.07 1.03 7.97
N PRO A 63 2.29 0.62 7.55
CA PRO A 63 3.37 1.55 7.33
C PRO A 63 3.06 2.52 6.19
N LEU A 64 3.50 3.77 6.33
CA LEU A 64 3.41 4.74 5.23
C LEU A 64 4.52 4.53 4.20
N TYR A 65 4.20 4.78 2.93
CA TYR A 65 5.18 4.74 1.84
C TYR A 65 6.15 5.93 1.90
N ASP A 66 7.41 5.68 1.55
CA ASP A 66 8.32 6.74 1.12
C ASP A 66 8.04 7.05 -0.36
N TRP A 67 7.12 7.98 -0.61
CA TRP A 67 6.74 8.38 -1.96
C TRP A 67 7.89 8.95 -2.79
N ASN A 68 8.91 9.54 -2.16
CA ASN A 68 10.07 10.03 -2.88
C ASN A 68 10.88 8.87 -3.41
N GLU A 69 11.11 7.83 -2.59
CA GLU A 69 11.83 6.64 -3.05
C GLU A 69 11.04 5.89 -4.12
N HIS A 70 9.72 5.74 -3.97
CA HIS A 70 8.87 5.20 -5.02
C HIS A 70 9.03 5.94 -6.36
N LYS A 71 9.04 7.28 -6.32
CA LYS A 71 9.27 8.11 -7.52
C LYS A 71 10.68 7.91 -8.08
N ASN A 72 11.71 7.88 -7.24
CA ASN A 72 13.10 7.67 -7.67
C ASN A 72 13.25 6.33 -8.40
N LYS A 73 12.70 5.25 -7.85
CA LYS A 73 12.76 3.92 -8.48
C LYS A 73 11.99 3.87 -9.81
N ALA A 74 10.86 4.56 -9.91
CA ALA A 74 10.14 4.67 -11.18
C ALA A 74 10.98 5.37 -12.26
N MET A 75 11.70 6.44 -11.89
CA MET A 75 12.57 7.19 -12.81
C MET A 75 13.83 6.41 -13.21
N LEU A 76 14.41 5.61 -12.30
CA LEU A 76 15.58 4.75 -12.58
C LEU A 76 15.21 3.49 -13.38
N GLY A 77 13.96 3.04 -13.28
CA GLY A 77 13.44 1.82 -13.91
C GLY A 77 12.92 1.98 -15.34
N GLY A 78 12.97 3.17 -15.94
CA GLY A 78 12.66 3.36 -17.37
C GLY A 78 11.23 3.02 -17.78
N PHE A 79 10.23 3.32 -16.94
CA PHE A 79 8.84 3.44 -17.39
C PHE A 79 8.34 4.85 -17.08
N ILE A 80 8.55 5.74 -18.05
CA ILE A 80 7.79 6.97 -18.20
C ILE A 80 6.38 6.55 -18.60
N VAL A 81 5.37 6.96 -17.84
CA VAL A 81 3.99 7.05 -18.36
C VAL A 81 3.91 8.11 -19.45
#